data_AF-A0A9D9C2T0-F1
#
_entry.id   AF-A0A9D9C2T0-F1
#
_cell.length_a   1.000
_cell.length_b   1.000
_cell.length_c   1.000
_cell.angle_alpha   90.00
_cell.angle_beta   90.00
_cell.angle_gamma   90.00
#
_symmetry.space_group_name_H-M   'P 1'
#
loop_
_entity.id
_entity.type
_entity.pdbx_description
1 polymer ?
#
loop_
_entity_poly.entity_id
_entity_poly.type
_entity_poly.pdbx_seq_one_letter_code
_entity_poly.pdbx_strand_id
1 'polypeptide(L)'
;MKNLQSLVRPNIWALEPYSCARDEFKGMEAHVFLDANESPYNEPLNRYPDPLQEKVKKILAPVKHVRPSQIFLGNGSDEAIDLIYRIFCNPKQDNVVAIAPTYGMYKVCADVN
;
A
#
# COMPACT_ATOMS: atom_id res chain seq x y z
N MET A 1 -18.60 19.76 -23.22
CA MET A 1 -17.62 18.97 -22.44
C MET A 1 -18.27 17.67 -22.01
N LYS A 2 -17.55 16.54 -22.02
CA LYS A 2 -18.07 15.28 -21.43
C LYS A 2 -18.08 15.40 -19.91
N ASN A 3 -19.08 14.80 -19.26
CA ASN A 3 -19.17 14.72 -17.79
C ASN A 3 -18.04 13.80 -17.26
N LEU A 4 -17.40 14.17 -16.15
CA LEU A 4 -16.35 13.38 -15.51
C LEU A 4 -16.78 11.93 -15.21
N GLN A 5 -18.04 11.71 -14.82
CA GLN A 5 -18.62 10.38 -14.61
C GLN A 5 -18.51 9.47 -15.83
N SER A 6 -18.57 10.04 -17.04
CA SER A 6 -18.43 9.28 -18.28
C SER A 6 -16.98 8.96 -18.65
N LEU A 7 -16.01 9.53 -17.92
CA LEU A 7 -14.57 9.34 -18.14
C LEU A 7 -13.96 8.40 -17.09
N VAL A 8 -14.56 8.32 -15.90
CA VAL A 8 -14.07 7.49 -14.79
C VAL A 8 -14.62 6.07 -14.92
N ARG A 9 -13.79 5.06 -14.61
CA ARG A 9 -14.21 3.66 -14.57
C ARG A 9 -15.36 3.49 -13.56
N PRO A 10 -16.43 2.73 -13.88
CA PRO A 10 -17.56 2.58 -12.96
C PRO A 10 -17.19 2.04 -11.57
N ASN A 11 -16.25 1.09 -11.48
CA ASN A 11 -15.79 0.55 -10.19
C ASN A 11 -15.07 1.61 -9.33
N ILE A 12 -14.31 2.51 -9.96
CA ILE A 12 -13.62 3.59 -9.27
C ILE A 12 -14.61 4.68 -8.84
N TRP A 13 -15.61 4.99 -9.67
CA TRP A 13 -16.65 5.97 -9.32
C TRP A 13 -17.48 5.52 -8.12
N ALA A 14 -17.75 4.21 -8.00
CA ALA A 14 -18.53 3.62 -6.91
C ALA A 14 -17.69 3.18 -5.70
N LEU A 15 -16.35 3.34 -5.75
CA LEU A 15 -15.44 2.87 -4.73
C LEU A 15 -15.65 3.63 -3.41
N GLU A 16 -15.79 2.89 -2.31
CA GLU A 16 -15.72 3.46 -0.98
C GLU A 16 -14.24 3.55 -0.56
N PRO A 17 -13.70 4.74 -0.27
CA PRO A 17 -12.30 4.88 0.08
C PRO A 17 -12.00 4.22 1.43
N TYR A 18 -10.80 3.66 1.55
CA TYR A 18 -10.32 3.15 2.83
C TYR A 18 -10.32 4.26 3.89
N SER A 19 -10.95 3.99 5.03
CA SER A 19 -10.87 4.86 6.21
C SER A 19 -9.70 4.40 7.07
N CYS A 20 -8.71 5.27 7.26
CA CYS A 20 -7.62 5.00 8.18
C CYS A 20 -7.95 5.54 9.58
N ALA A 21 -7.21 5.13 10.60
CA ALA A 21 -7.43 5.59 11.98
C ALA A 21 -7.43 7.13 12.09
N ARG A 22 -6.63 7.84 11.29
CA ARG A 22 -6.58 9.32 11.29
C ARG A 22 -7.84 9.99 10.73
N ASP A 23 -8.63 9.30 9.91
CA ASP A 23 -9.93 9.82 9.44
C ASP A 23 -10.97 9.85 10.57
N GLU A 24 -10.84 9.00 11.58
CA GLU A 24 -11.72 8.94 12.75
C GLU A 24 -11.46 10.08 13.77
N PHE A 25 -10.30 10.77 13.69
CA PHE A 25 -9.89 11.83 14.63
C PHE A 25 -9.86 13.25 14.02
N LYS A 26 -10.72 13.53 13.02
CA LYS A 26 -10.84 14.88 12.45
C LYS A 26 -11.45 15.86 13.47
N GLY A 27 -10.67 16.85 13.92
CA GLY A 27 -11.17 17.99 14.72
C GLY A 27 -10.45 18.26 16.03
N MET A 28 -9.43 17.48 16.40
CA MET A 28 -8.59 17.74 17.56
C MET A 28 -7.15 18.01 17.13
N GLU A 29 -6.54 19.10 17.61
CA GLU A 29 -5.11 19.33 17.44
C GLU A 29 -4.36 18.25 18.23
N ALA A 30 -3.87 17.23 17.53
CA ALA A 30 -3.04 16.20 18.12
C ALA A 30 -1.60 16.73 18.24
N HIS A 31 -1.10 16.83 19.47
CA HIS A 31 0.28 17.27 19.74
C HIS A 31 1.26 16.08 19.88
N VAL A 32 0.75 14.85 20.01
CA VAL A 32 1.54 13.62 20.16
C VAL A 32 0.91 12.53 19.28
N PHE A 33 1.66 12.03 18.30
CA PHE A 33 1.23 11.01 17.35
C PHE A 33 1.84 9.64 17.70
N LEU A 34 1.04 8.75 18.27
CA LEU A 34 1.40 7.35 18.62
C LEU A 34 0.36 6.37 18.05
N ASP A 35 -0.19 6.69 16.88
CA ASP A 35 -1.33 6.02 16.26
C ASP A 35 -0.93 5.16 15.04
N ALA A 36 0.27 5.38 14.48
CA ALA A 36 0.72 4.78 13.22
C ALA A 36 2.10 4.08 13.28
N ASN A 37 2.68 3.87 14.47
CA ASN A 37 4.00 3.23 14.68
C ASN A 37 5.19 3.94 13.99
N GLU A 38 5.13 5.27 13.86
CA GLU A 38 6.19 6.06 13.23
C GLU A 38 7.43 6.22 14.15
N SER A 39 8.62 6.26 13.55
CA SER A 39 9.88 6.54 14.27
C SER A 39 10.04 8.05 14.50
N PRO A 40 10.50 8.53 15.67
CA PRO A 40 10.59 9.96 15.99
C PRO A 40 11.84 10.69 15.45
N TYR A 41 12.67 10.05 14.61
CA TYR A 41 13.95 10.61 14.12
C TYR A 41 13.96 10.75 12.59
N ASN A 42 14.26 11.94 12.05
CA ASN A 42 14.35 12.21 10.60
C ASN A 42 15.65 12.96 10.23
N GLU A 43 16.30 12.53 9.14
CA GLU A 43 17.47 13.18 8.53
C GLU A 43 17.14 13.77 7.12
N PRO A 44 17.87 14.80 6.64
CA PRO A 44 17.62 15.39 5.33
C PRO A 44 18.20 14.55 4.18
N LEU A 45 17.38 14.19 3.19
CA LEU A 45 17.79 13.51 1.95
C LEU A 45 17.50 14.39 0.73
N ASN A 46 18.52 14.77 -0.05
CA ASN A 46 18.41 15.66 -1.23
C ASN A 46 18.78 14.99 -2.57
N ARG A 47 18.95 13.68 -2.59
CA ARG A 47 19.26 12.88 -3.79
C ARG A 47 18.29 11.71 -3.92
N TYR A 48 18.00 11.32 -5.17
CA TYR A 48 17.21 10.11 -5.42
C TYR A 48 17.90 8.89 -4.79
N PRO A 49 17.12 8.00 -4.14
CA PRO A 49 17.67 6.79 -3.55
C PRO A 49 18.12 5.79 -4.62
N ASP A 50 18.84 4.75 -4.21
CA ASP A 50 19.14 3.60 -5.06
C ASP A 50 17.84 2.91 -5.50
N PRO A 51 17.49 2.88 -6.80
CA PRO A 51 16.24 2.29 -7.28
C PRO A 51 16.19 0.77 -7.14
N LEU A 52 17.35 0.10 -7.01
CA LEU A 52 17.44 -1.35 -6.83
C LEU A 52 17.50 -1.76 -5.35
N GLN A 53 17.70 -0.79 -4.46
CA GLN A 53 17.83 -0.96 -3.01
C GLN A 53 18.83 -2.07 -2.62
N GLU A 54 19.94 -2.21 -3.35
CA GLU A 54 20.82 -3.37 -3.24
C GLU A 54 21.43 -3.52 -1.86
N LYS A 55 21.86 -2.40 -1.27
CA LYS A 55 22.51 -2.38 0.05
C LYS A 55 21.56 -2.90 1.13
N VAL A 56 20.30 -2.45 1.10
CA VAL A 56 19.28 -2.87 2.07
C VAL A 56 18.96 -4.35 1.88
N LYS A 57 18.78 -4.82 0.64
CA LYS A 57 18.53 -6.24 0.35
C LYS A 57 19.67 -7.15 0.80
N LYS A 58 20.93 -6.74 0.64
CA LYS A 58 22.11 -7.47 1.13
C LYS A 58 22.12 -7.62 2.65
N ILE A 59 21.65 -6.61 3.39
CA ILE A 59 21.55 -6.64 4.85
C ILE A 59 20.37 -7.49 5.33
N LEU A 60 19.21 -7.39 4.66
CA LEU A 60 17.99 -8.13 5.04
C LEU A 60 18.05 -9.63 4.70
N ALA A 61 18.76 -10.01 3.64
CA ALA A 61 18.84 -11.38 3.16
C ALA A 61 19.29 -12.40 4.23
N PRO A 62 20.39 -12.17 4.97
CA PRO A 62 20.77 -13.04 6.09
C PRO A 62 19.71 -13.12 7.20
N VAL A 63 19.06 -11.99 7.53
CA VAL A 63 18.05 -11.90 8.60
C VAL A 63 16.79 -12.68 8.25
N LYS A 64 16.41 -12.70 6.96
CA LYS A 64 15.23 -13.40 6.45
C LYS A 64 15.56 -14.81 5.94
N HIS A 65 16.84 -15.21 5.99
CA HIS A 65 17.33 -16.49 5.47
C HIS A 65 16.95 -16.76 4.00
N VAL A 66 17.03 -15.73 3.14
CA VAL A 66 16.75 -15.82 1.69
C VAL A 66 17.84 -15.11 0.87
N ARG A 67 17.87 -15.33 -0.45
CA ARG A 67 18.78 -14.58 -1.33
C ARG A 67 18.29 -13.15 -1.54
N PRO A 68 19.18 -12.15 -1.74
CA PRO A 68 18.75 -10.78 -2.06
C PRO A 68 17.82 -10.69 -3.27
N SER A 69 17.98 -11.57 -4.26
CA SER A 69 17.13 -11.65 -5.45
C SER A 69 15.71 -12.15 -5.18
N GLN A 70 15.43 -12.64 -3.98
CA GLN A 70 14.09 -13.06 -3.53
C GLN A 70 13.41 -12.00 -2.67
N ILE A 71 14.01 -10.80 -2.55
CA ILE A 71 13.48 -9.70 -1.75
C ILE A 71 13.00 -8.59 -2.69
N PHE A 72 11.72 -8.29 -2.60
CA PHE A 72 11.10 -7.08 -3.13
C PHE A 72 10.94 -6.07 -1.99
N LEU A 73 11.26 -4.81 -2.25
CA LEU A 73 11.04 -3.69 -1.33
C LEU A 73 10.09 -2.72 -2.01
N GLY A 74 8.89 -2.56 -1.45
CA GLY A 74 7.91 -1.56 -1.87
C GLY A 74 7.86 -0.37 -0.91
N ASN A 75 7.14 0.66 -1.30
CA ASN A 75 6.76 1.81 -0.49
C ASN A 75 5.60 1.44 0.44
N GLY A 76 5.88 0.55 1.40
CA GLY A 76 4.89 -0.07 2.29
C GLY A 76 4.35 -1.40 1.74
N SER A 77 3.74 -2.17 2.64
CA SER A 77 3.14 -3.46 2.28
C SER A 77 1.97 -3.32 1.31
N ASP A 78 1.28 -2.19 1.32
CA ASP A 78 0.11 -1.95 0.48
C ASP A 78 0.47 -1.95 -1.01
N GLU A 79 1.66 -1.45 -1.38
CA GLU A 79 2.15 -1.55 -2.76
C GLU A 79 2.39 -3.02 -3.15
N ALA A 80 3.00 -3.80 -2.26
CA ALA A 80 3.24 -5.22 -2.53
C ALA A 80 1.92 -6.00 -2.66
N ILE A 81 0.91 -5.65 -1.86
CA ILE A 81 -0.45 -6.20 -1.97
C ILE A 81 -1.04 -5.82 -3.33
N ASP A 82 -1.11 -4.53 -3.69
CA ASP A 82 -1.66 -4.04 -4.97
C ASP A 82 -1.00 -4.72 -6.19
N LEU A 83 0.33 -4.87 -6.17
CA LEU A 83 1.06 -5.55 -7.24
C LEU A 83 0.63 -7.00 -7.44
N ILE A 84 0.34 -7.75 -6.36
CA ILE A 84 -0.14 -9.13 -6.47
C ILE A 84 -1.48 -9.19 -7.21
N TYR A 85 -2.41 -8.26 -6.94
CA TYR A 85 -3.67 -8.19 -7.67
C TYR A 85 -3.43 -7.92 -9.16
N ARG A 86 -2.59 -6.93 -9.48
CA ARG A 86 -2.31 -6.56 -10.88
C ARG A 86 -1.59 -7.63 -11.69
N ILE A 87 -0.70 -8.41 -11.05
CA ILE A 87 0.10 -9.42 -11.74
C ILE A 87 -0.72 -10.70 -11.99
N PHE A 88 -1.58 -11.07 -11.03
CA PHE A 88 -2.20 -12.40 -11.03
C PHE A 88 -3.73 -12.42 -11.17
N CYS A 89 -4.42 -11.29 -11.03
CA CYS A 89 -5.88 -11.24 -11.10
C CYS A 89 -6.36 -10.47 -12.33
N ASN A 90 -6.97 -11.16 -13.29
CA ASN A 90 -7.67 -10.54 -14.39
C ASN A 90 -9.01 -9.95 -13.90
N PRO A 91 -9.24 -8.63 -14.07
CA PRO A 91 -10.48 -8.01 -13.61
C PRO A 91 -11.72 -8.69 -14.20
N LYS A 92 -12.73 -8.90 -13.35
CA LYS A 92 -14.02 -9.57 -13.65
C LYS A 92 -13.93 -11.06 -14.02
N GLN A 93 -12.77 -11.70 -13.89
CA GLN A 93 -12.59 -13.12 -14.17
C GLN A 93 -12.10 -13.86 -12.94
N ASP A 94 -11.04 -13.36 -12.32
CA ASP A 94 -10.44 -13.97 -11.14
C ASP A 94 -10.99 -13.36 -9.85
N ASN A 95 -10.94 -14.13 -8.76
CA ASN A 95 -11.37 -13.70 -7.44
C ASN A 95 -10.27 -13.87 -6.39
N VAL A 96 -10.28 -13.02 -5.37
CA VAL A 96 -9.38 -13.10 -4.21
C VAL A 96 -10.15 -13.43 -2.95
N VAL A 97 -9.55 -14.20 -2.06
CA VAL A 97 -10.17 -14.66 -0.80
C VAL A 97 -9.34 -14.16 0.38
N ALA A 98 -9.99 -13.53 1.35
CA ALA A 98 -9.42 -13.12 2.62
C ALA A 98 -10.37 -13.54 3.77
N ILE A 99 -9.81 -13.95 4.91
CA ILE A 99 -10.60 -14.48 6.04
C ILE A 99 -10.91 -13.33 7.01
N ALA A 100 -12.19 -12.99 7.19
CA ALA A 100 -12.60 -11.91 8.08
C ALA A 100 -12.73 -12.38 9.56
N PRO A 101 -12.42 -11.52 10.55
CA PRO A 101 -11.89 -10.16 10.41
C PRO A 101 -10.39 -10.15 10.07
N THR A 102 -9.99 -9.29 9.13
CA THR A 102 -8.59 -9.13 8.70
C THR A 102 -8.35 -7.73 8.15
N TYR A 103 -7.18 -7.51 7.57
CA TYR A 103 -6.76 -6.22 7.04
C TYR A 103 -7.64 -5.77 5.86
N GLY A 104 -8.25 -4.59 6.00
CA GLY A 104 -9.22 -4.05 5.02
C GLY A 104 -8.62 -3.75 3.64
N MET A 105 -7.30 -3.49 3.56
CA MET A 105 -6.64 -3.16 2.30
C MET A 105 -6.73 -4.26 1.24
N TYR A 106 -6.88 -5.53 1.64
CA TYR A 106 -7.12 -6.61 0.67
C TYR A 106 -8.40 -6.37 -0.14
N LYS A 107 -9.49 -5.95 0.52
CA LYS A 107 -10.74 -5.63 -0.17
C LYS A 107 -10.58 -4.38 -1.02
N VAL A 108 -9.95 -3.35 -0.48
CA VAL A 108 -9.75 -2.07 -1.19
C VAL A 108 -8.94 -2.28 -2.47
N CYS A 109 -7.81 -3.00 -2.42
CA CYS A 109 -7.02 -3.32 -3.61
C CYS A 109 -7.82 -4.16 -4.63
N ALA A 110 -8.67 -5.09 -4.16
CA ALA A 110 -9.55 -5.87 -5.05
C ALA A 110 -10.59 -5.00 -5.76
N ASP A 111 -11.24 -4.08 -5.05
CA ASP A 111 -12.28 -3.20 -5.59
C ASP A 111 -11.69 -2.16 -6.58
N VAL A 112 -10.42 -1.78 -6.38
CA VAL A 112 -9.67 -0.88 -7.26
C VAL A 112 -9.26 -1.55 -8.57
N ASN A 113 -8.80 -2.81 -8.52
CA ASN A 113 -8.27 -3.55 -9.68
C ASN A 113 -9.32 -3.74 -10.78
#